data_AF-G4Z759-F1
#
_entry.id   AF-G4Z759-F1
#
_cell.length_a   1.000
_cell.length_b   1.000
_cell.length_c   1.000
_cell.angle_alpha   90.00
_cell.angle_beta   90.00
_cell.angle_gamma   90.00
#
_symmetry.space_group_name_H-M   'P 1'
#
loop_
_entity.id
_entity.type
_entity.pdbx_description
1 polymer ?
#
loop_
_entity_poly.entity_id
_entity_poly.type
_entity_poly.pdbx_seq_one_letter_code
_entity_poly.pdbx_strand_id
1 'polypeptide(L)'
;MDRLRAAFDEVVDIVKSALDGEPKTPAEILLDEHLPVEENVLASLMSKNQQQATGIPTSVVNELASRTNNVVDCPCIQARIWEILIDHQQNPTLMKKALNLLQYLLINGSQEVLNDTRSPARASFLIELAAEYNKYEFEQYEFSQNLDIGAGVRKIAAEINTLLEDEDALLNARQKAQKLHQDLSSRGLRSAYPAPSPTRAGMSFHDESRPPAYTSTSRFGSRDDEDIASRIITHPPSDSDHSDEER
;
A
#
# COMPACT_ATOMS: atom_id res chain seq x y z
N MET A 1 -42.85 -30.56 -13.23
CA MET A 1 -42.37 -29.35 -13.94
C MET A 1 -40.84 -29.22 -13.88
N ASP A 2 -40.16 -30.07 -13.14
CA ASP A 2 -38.99 -29.64 -12.37
C ASP A 2 -37.68 -29.94 -13.11
N ARG A 3 -37.67 -30.95 -13.98
CA ARG A 3 -36.62 -31.15 -14.99
C ARG A 3 -36.49 -29.97 -15.96
N LEU A 4 -37.58 -29.27 -16.28
CA LEU A 4 -37.56 -28.09 -17.15
C LEU A 4 -37.00 -26.84 -16.44
N ARG A 5 -37.12 -26.78 -15.10
CA ARG A 5 -36.44 -25.76 -14.29
C ARG A 5 -34.96 -26.07 -14.17
N ALA A 6 -34.61 -27.28 -13.73
CA ALA A 6 -33.21 -27.71 -13.60
C ALA A 6 -32.39 -27.54 -14.89
N ALA A 7 -32.95 -27.85 -16.06
CA ALA A 7 -32.27 -27.64 -17.35
C ALA A 7 -32.16 -26.15 -17.75
N PHE A 8 -33.04 -25.28 -17.25
CA PHE A 8 -32.92 -23.83 -17.42
C PHE A 8 -31.90 -23.25 -16.46
N ASP A 9 -31.90 -23.70 -15.21
CA ASP A 9 -30.92 -23.31 -14.17
C ASP A 9 -29.50 -23.73 -14.60
N GLU A 10 -29.33 -24.94 -15.15
CA GLU A 10 -28.07 -25.44 -15.76
C GLU A 10 -27.59 -24.54 -16.91
N VAL A 11 -28.47 -24.17 -17.84
CA VAL A 11 -28.13 -23.23 -18.93
C VAL A 11 -27.81 -21.84 -18.41
N VAL A 12 -28.51 -21.35 -17.38
CA VAL A 12 -28.25 -20.07 -16.74
C VAL A 12 -26.88 -20.06 -16.04
N ASP A 13 -26.49 -21.13 -15.35
CA ASP A 13 -25.19 -21.24 -14.69
C ASP A 13 -24.04 -21.46 -15.69
N ILE A 14 -24.27 -22.14 -16.82
CA ILE A 14 -23.33 -22.16 -17.95
C ILE A 14 -23.16 -20.75 -18.54
N VAL A 15 -24.25 -20.01 -18.73
CA VAL A 15 -24.21 -18.65 -19.30
C VAL A 15 -23.55 -17.66 -18.34
N LYS A 16 -23.80 -17.74 -17.03
CA LYS A 16 -23.04 -17.01 -16.00
C LYS A 16 -21.55 -17.36 -16.07
N SER A 17 -21.20 -18.65 -16.05
CA SER A 17 -19.80 -19.11 -16.11
C SER A 17 -19.08 -18.63 -17.39
N ALA A 18 -19.81 -18.39 -18.48
CA ALA A 18 -19.28 -17.83 -19.72
C ALA A 18 -19.24 -16.29 -19.77
N LEU A 19 -19.92 -15.60 -18.85
CA LEU A 19 -19.96 -14.13 -18.73
C LEU A 19 -19.07 -13.60 -17.61
N ASP A 20 -19.01 -14.31 -16.47
CA ASP A 20 -18.27 -13.93 -15.27
C ASP A 20 -16.74 -14.19 -15.40
N GLY A 21 -16.34 -14.95 -16.42
CA GLY A 21 -14.94 -15.26 -16.74
C GLY A 21 -14.32 -16.36 -15.87
N GLU A 22 -13.00 -16.49 -15.92
CA GLU A 22 -12.25 -17.30 -14.94
C GLU A 22 -12.32 -16.58 -13.58
N PRO A 23 -12.65 -17.27 -12.46
CA PRO A 23 -12.93 -16.62 -11.19
C PRO A 23 -11.69 -15.89 -10.66
N LYS A 24 -11.76 -14.55 -10.64
CA LYS A 24 -10.67 -13.65 -10.23
C LYS A 24 -9.96 -14.13 -8.97
N THR A 25 -8.64 -14.22 -9.05
CA THR A 25 -7.78 -14.49 -7.91
C THR A 25 -7.97 -13.40 -6.84
N PRO A 26 -7.80 -13.72 -5.55
CA PRO A 26 -7.83 -12.67 -4.52
C PRO A 26 -6.70 -11.65 -4.66
N ALA A 27 -5.64 -11.90 -5.44
CA ALA A 27 -4.69 -10.85 -5.84
C ALA A 27 -5.35 -9.86 -6.80
N GLU A 28 -6.02 -10.32 -7.86
CA GLU A 28 -6.72 -9.46 -8.82
C GLU A 28 -7.81 -8.62 -8.15
N ILE A 29 -8.53 -9.15 -7.16
CA ILE A 29 -9.52 -8.38 -6.40
C ILE A 29 -8.86 -7.20 -5.65
N LEU A 30 -7.74 -7.43 -4.95
CA LEU A 30 -6.99 -6.38 -4.25
C LEU A 30 -6.33 -5.38 -5.21
N LEU A 31 -5.93 -5.85 -6.39
CA LEU A 31 -5.36 -5.01 -7.45
C LEU A 31 -6.42 -4.13 -8.11
N ASP A 32 -7.63 -4.64 -8.36
CA ASP A 32 -8.74 -3.88 -8.92
C ASP A 32 -9.25 -2.80 -7.94
N GLU A 33 -9.23 -3.07 -6.63
CA GLU A 33 -9.63 -2.08 -5.61
C GLU A 33 -8.60 -0.94 -5.44
N HIS A 34 -7.30 -1.25 -5.46
CA HIS A 34 -6.26 -0.30 -5.05
C HIS A 34 -5.31 0.17 -6.16
N LEU A 35 -5.29 -0.55 -7.28
CA LEU A 35 -4.52 -0.30 -8.50
C LEU A 35 -5.44 -0.32 -9.76
N PRO A 36 -6.61 0.36 -9.75
CA PRO A 36 -7.59 0.25 -10.82
C PRO A 36 -7.03 0.71 -12.17
N VAL A 37 -7.08 -0.19 -13.14
CA VAL A 37 -6.83 0.09 -14.56
C VAL A 37 -8.16 0.49 -15.20
N GLU A 38 -8.29 1.78 -15.47
CA GLU A 38 -9.54 2.43 -15.91
C GLU A 38 -9.80 2.18 -17.41
N GLU A 39 -10.48 1.08 -17.75
CA GLU A 39 -10.91 0.80 -19.13
C GLU A 39 -11.95 1.82 -19.64
N ASN A 40 -12.70 2.48 -18.75
CA ASN A 40 -13.84 3.32 -19.09
C ASN A 40 -13.72 4.77 -18.57
N VAL A 41 -13.88 5.73 -19.50
CA VAL A 41 -13.76 7.19 -19.28
C VAL A 41 -14.61 7.71 -18.11
N LEU A 42 -15.78 7.12 -17.86
CA LEU A 42 -16.69 7.54 -16.79
C LEU A 42 -16.13 7.27 -15.39
N ALA A 43 -15.42 6.16 -15.18
CA ALA A 43 -14.87 5.81 -13.88
C ALA A 43 -13.63 6.67 -13.55
N SER A 44 -12.79 6.98 -14.55
CA SER A 44 -11.70 7.96 -14.45
C SER A 44 -12.17 9.35 -13.94
N LEU A 45 -13.38 9.78 -14.30
CA LEU A 45 -13.98 11.03 -13.77
C LEU A 45 -14.42 10.92 -12.30
N MET A 46 -14.85 9.74 -11.85
CA MET A 46 -15.19 9.49 -10.44
C MET A 46 -13.91 9.37 -9.58
N SER A 47 -12.89 8.71 -10.10
CA SER A 47 -11.58 8.51 -9.47
C SER A 47 -10.85 9.82 -9.13
N LYS A 48 -11.18 10.96 -9.76
CA LYS A 48 -10.67 12.29 -9.36
C LYS A 48 -10.94 12.69 -7.90
N ASN A 49 -11.96 12.11 -7.24
CA ASN A 49 -12.12 12.25 -5.78
C ASN A 49 -11.32 11.19 -4.99
N GLN A 50 -11.33 9.94 -5.46
CA GLN A 50 -10.63 8.81 -4.82
C GLN A 50 -9.09 9.01 -4.78
N GLN A 51 -8.54 9.77 -5.72
CA GLN A 51 -7.10 10.02 -5.90
C GLN A 51 -6.41 10.77 -4.74
N GLN A 52 -7.15 11.34 -3.78
CA GLN A 52 -6.55 11.96 -2.58
C GLN A 52 -5.92 10.94 -1.61
N ALA A 53 -6.29 9.65 -1.71
CA ALA A 53 -5.56 8.57 -1.04
C ALA A 53 -4.25 8.28 -1.79
N THR A 54 -3.15 8.92 -1.35
CA THR A 54 -1.85 8.95 -2.04
C THR A 54 -1.04 7.65 -2.03
N GLY A 55 -1.51 6.59 -1.36
CA GLY A 55 -0.88 5.29 -1.29
C GLY A 55 -1.88 4.15 -1.11
N ILE A 56 -1.39 2.91 -1.28
CA ILE A 56 -2.14 1.67 -0.98
C ILE A 56 -2.07 1.44 0.55
N PRO A 57 -3.14 0.96 1.21
CA PRO A 57 -3.08 0.62 2.64
C PRO A 57 -1.99 -0.42 2.94
N THR A 58 -1.22 -0.23 4.01
CA THR A 58 -0.06 -1.10 4.31
C THR A 58 -0.46 -2.58 4.43
N SER A 59 -1.61 -2.89 5.04
CA SER A 59 -2.15 -4.26 5.13
C SER A 59 -2.32 -4.94 3.77
N VAL A 60 -2.80 -4.21 2.77
CA VAL A 60 -2.98 -4.69 1.39
C VAL A 60 -1.63 -4.92 0.73
N VAL A 61 -0.69 -3.98 0.88
CA VAL A 61 0.68 -4.12 0.36
C VAL A 61 1.37 -5.35 0.97
N ASN A 62 1.17 -5.59 2.26
CA ASN A 62 1.67 -6.76 2.99
C ASN A 62 1.00 -8.08 2.52
N GLU A 63 -0.30 -8.04 2.19
CA GLU A 63 -1.00 -9.18 1.63
C GLU A 63 -0.50 -9.48 0.22
N LEU A 64 -0.46 -8.51 -0.69
CA LEU A 64 0.10 -8.66 -2.04
C LEU A 64 1.54 -9.20 -1.98
N ALA A 65 2.39 -8.69 -1.08
CA ALA A 65 3.73 -9.23 -0.86
C ALA A 65 3.71 -10.71 -0.44
N SER A 66 2.81 -11.09 0.47
CA SER A 66 2.62 -12.50 0.84
C SER A 66 2.15 -13.35 -0.34
N ARG A 67 1.22 -12.83 -1.17
CA ARG A 67 0.67 -13.50 -2.36
C ARG A 67 1.69 -13.70 -3.47
N THR A 68 2.73 -12.87 -3.61
CA THR A 68 3.80 -13.11 -4.61
C THR A 68 4.58 -14.43 -4.43
N ASN A 69 4.35 -15.18 -3.34
CA ASN A 69 4.89 -16.54 -3.15
C ASN A 69 3.98 -17.64 -3.75
N ASN A 70 2.84 -17.28 -4.34
CA ASN A 70 1.99 -18.18 -5.12
C ASN A 70 2.27 -17.99 -6.62
N VAL A 71 2.54 -19.09 -7.33
CA VAL A 71 2.85 -19.14 -8.76
C VAL A 71 1.72 -18.66 -9.68
N VAL A 72 0.48 -18.55 -9.18
CA VAL A 72 -0.65 -17.98 -9.91
C VAL A 72 -0.81 -16.48 -9.62
N ASP A 73 -0.75 -16.07 -8.35
CA ASP A 73 -0.91 -14.65 -7.98
C ASP A 73 0.29 -13.79 -8.46
N CYS A 74 1.52 -14.31 -8.42
CA CYS A 74 2.73 -13.52 -8.69
C CYS A 74 2.77 -12.97 -10.13
N PRO A 75 2.50 -13.77 -11.19
CA PRO A 75 2.38 -13.25 -12.55
C PRO A 75 1.29 -12.18 -12.70
N CYS A 76 0.12 -12.33 -12.06
CA CYS A 76 -0.95 -11.33 -12.15
C CYS A 76 -0.57 -10.01 -11.46
N ILE A 77 0.09 -10.07 -10.30
CA ILE A 77 0.62 -8.89 -9.58
C ILE A 77 1.69 -8.19 -10.42
N GLN A 78 2.62 -8.94 -11.03
CA GLN A 78 3.63 -8.39 -11.93
C GLN A 78 3.00 -7.76 -13.17
N ALA A 79 2.06 -8.45 -13.83
CA ALA A 79 1.38 -7.97 -15.02
C ALA A 79 0.68 -6.63 -14.79
N ARG A 80 -0.17 -6.52 -13.75
CA ARG A 80 -0.86 -5.27 -13.40
C ARG A 80 0.10 -4.11 -13.10
N ILE A 81 1.25 -4.38 -12.47
CA ILE A 81 2.28 -3.35 -12.24
C ILE A 81 2.87 -2.89 -13.58
N TRP A 82 3.28 -3.81 -14.46
CA TRP A 82 3.93 -3.45 -15.72
C TRP A 82 2.99 -2.82 -16.74
N GLU A 83 1.73 -3.26 -16.82
CA GLU A 83 0.62 -2.62 -17.55
C GLU A 83 0.45 -1.15 -17.14
N ILE A 84 0.36 -0.86 -15.84
CA ILE A 84 0.26 0.51 -15.33
C ILE A 84 1.48 1.36 -15.72
N LEU A 85 2.68 0.79 -15.69
CA LEU A 85 3.91 1.52 -16.01
C LEU A 85 4.10 1.75 -17.51
N ILE A 86 3.67 0.82 -18.36
CA ILE A 86 3.86 0.88 -19.82
C ILE A 86 2.71 1.64 -20.49
N ASP A 87 1.47 1.29 -20.18
CA ASP A 87 0.28 1.75 -20.91
C ASP A 87 -0.37 2.99 -20.26
N HIS A 88 -0.31 3.11 -18.93
CA HIS A 88 -0.96 4.20 -18.17
C HIS A 88 -0.04 5.37 -17.82
N GLN A 89 0.96 5.64 -18.67
CA GLN A 89 1.97 6.70 -18.47
C GLN A 89 1.38 8.12 -18.33
N GLN A 90 0.16 8.34 -18.84
CA GLN A 90 -0.61 9.59 -18.70
C GLN A 90 -1.13 9.83 -17.27
N ASN A 91 -1.01 8.86 -16.35
CA ASN A 91 -1.48 8.97 -14.97
C ASN A 91 -0.34 8.79 -13.97
N PRO A 92 0.48 9.85 -13.71
CA PRO A 92 1.61 9.77 -12.78
C PRO A 92 1.21 9.38 -11.35
N THR A 93 -0.04 9.62 -10.93
CA THR A 93 -0.55 9.17 -9.63
C THR A 93 -0.72 7.66 -9.57
N LEU A 94 -1.25 7.04 -10.63
CA LEU A 94 -1.36 5.58 -10.73
C LEU A 94 0.01 4.92 -10.88
N MET A 95 0.89 5.47 -11.72
CA MET A 95 2.29 5.02 -11.83
C MET A 95 3.02 5.07 -10.48
N LYS A 96 2.87 6.15 -9.70
CA LYS A 96 3.44 6.24 -8.34
C LYS A 96 2.93 5.13 -7.43
N LYS A 97 1.64 4.74 -7.51
CA LYS A 97 1.12 3.62 -6.71
C LYS A 97 1.75 2.28 -7.14
N ALA A 98 1.87 2.02 -8.44
CA ALA A 98 2.53 0.82 -8.96
C ALA A 98 4.03 0.77 -8.61
N LEU A 99 4.77 1.88 -8.71
CA LEU A 99 6.19 1.94 -8.31
C LEU A 99 6.38 1.74 -6.80
N ASN A 100 5.55 2.35 -5.94
CA ASN A 100 5.62 2.10 -4.49
C ASN A 100 5.34 0.62 -4.16
N LEU A 101 4.38 0.00 -4.83
CA LEU A 101 4.11 -1.44 -4.68
C LEU A 101 5.33 -2.26 -5.13
N LEU A 102 5.87 -2.00 -6.32
CA LEU A 102 7.05 -2.70 -6.84
C LEU A 102 8.26 -2.58 -5.90
N GLN A 103 8.58 -1.37 -5.44
CA GLN A 103 9.65 -1.11 -4.47
C GLN A 103 9.47 -1.91 -3.18
N TYR A 104 8.23 -1.99 -2.66
CA TYR A 104 7.93 -2.78 -1.47
C TYR A 104 8.07 -4.29 -1.72
N LEU A 105 7.59 -4.78 -2.87
CA LEU A 105 7.67 -6.20 -3.27
C LEU A 105 9.12 -6.65 -3.47
N LEU A 106 10.01 -5.79 -3.98
CA LEU A 106 11.45 -6.09 -4.05
C LEU A 106 12.07 -6.35 -2.66
N ILE A 107 11.54 -5.74 -1.58
CA ILE A 107 12.05 -5.91 -0.21
C ILE A 107 11.30 -7.01 0.59
N ASN A 108 10.01 -7.26 0.30
CA ASN A 108 9.15 -8.11 1.13
C ASN A 108 8.47 -9.27 0.38
N GLY A 109 8.38 -9.21 -0.94
CA GLY A 109 7.78 -10.25 -1.79
C GLY A 109 8.77 -11.36 -2.16
N SER A 110 8.32 -12.26 -3.04
CA SER A 110 9.10 -13.42 -3.48
C SER A 110 10.35 -13.03 -4.28
N GLN A 111 11.24 -14.01 -4.49
CA GLN A 111 12.42 -13.84 -5.34
C GLN A 111 12.05 -13.67 -6.82
N GLU A 112 10.86 -14.13 -7.23
CA GLU A 112 10.40 -14.04 -8.60
C GLU A 112 10.21 -12.59 -9.04
N VAL A 113 9.72 -11.70 -8.17
CA VAL A 113 9.61 -10.26 -8.44
C VAL A 113 10.98 -9.60 -8.69
N LEU A 114 12.02 -10.01 -7.96
CA LEU A 114 13.38 -9.49 -8.18
C LEU A 114 13.93 -9.97 -9.53
N ASN A 115 13.77 -11.26 -9.85
CA ASN A 115 14.20 -11.82 -11.12
C ASN A 115 13.45 -11.19 -12.32
N ASP A 116 12.14 -10.98 -12.18
CA ASP A 116 11.24 -10.35 -13.14
C ASP A 116 11.67 -8.90 -13.44
N THR A 117 11.87 -8.09 -12.39
CA THR A 117 12.26 -6.68 -12.49
C THR A 117 13.68 -6.51 -13.05
N ARG A 118 14.61 -7.40 -12.68
CA ARG A 118 16.01 -7.37 -13.13
C ARG A 118 16.17 -7.81 -14.59
N SER A 119 15.15 -8.36 -15.24
CA SER A 119 15.23 -8.70 -16.66
C SER A 119 15.62 -7.46 -17.51
N PRO A 120 16.51 -7.59 -18.52
CA PRO A 120 17.14 -6.43 -19.15
C PRO A 120 16.18 -5.37 -19.72
N ALA A 121 15.01 -5.80 -20.22
CA ALA A 121 13.98 -4.90 -20.72
C ALA A 121 13.41 -3.99 -19.61
N ARG A 122 13.08 -4.54 -18.45
CA ARG A 122 12.50 -3.80 -17.32
C ARG A 122 13.54 -2.97 -16.56
N ALA A 123 14.75 -3.49 -16.41
CA ALA A 123 15.87 -2.72 -15.87
C ALA A 123 16.17 -1.48 -16.74
N SER A 124 16.24 -1.65 -18.08
CA SER A 124 16.42 -0.52 -19.01
C SER A 124 15.25 0.46 -18.95
N PHE A 125 14.01 -0.03 -18.91
CA PHE A 125 12.81 0.80 -18.78
C PHE A 125 12.80 1.62 -17.49
N LEU A 126 13.17 1.05 -16.34
CA LEU A 126 13.23 1.79 -15.07
C LEU A 126 14.35 2.84 -15.04
N ILE A 127 15.45 2.63 -15.77
CA ILE A 127 16.52 3.63 -15.95
C ILE A 127 16.01 4.80 -16.80
N GLU A 128 15.35 4.53 -17.93
CA GLU A 128 14.75 5.55 -18.80
C GLU A 128 13.64 6.34 -18.08
N LEU A 129 12.76 5.63 -17.36
CA LEU A 129 11.69 6.21 -16.54
C LEU A 129 12.25 7.11 -15.42
N ALA A 130 13.37 6.73 -14.78
CA ALA A 130 14.03 7.57 -13.79
C ALA A 130 14.68 8.83 -14.38
N ALA A 131 15.19 8.75 -15.62
CA ALA A 131 15.92 9.82 -16.27
C ALA A 131 15.02 10.87 -16.95
N GLU A 132 14.02 10.43 -17.72
CA GLU A 132 13.35 11.28 -18.72
C GLU A 132 11.82 11.42 -18.56
N TYR A 133 11.15 10.58 -17.75
CA TYR A 133 9.67 10.59 -17.64
C TYR A 133 9.11 11.97 -17.22
N ASN A 134 8.23 12.53 -18.05
CA ASN A 134 7.56 13.83 -17.82
C ASN A 134 8.56 14.92 -17.35
N LYS A 135 9.68 15.01 -18.09
CA LYS A 135 10.75 16.01 -17.91
C LYS A 135 10.64 17.18 -18.89
N TYR A 136 9.98 16.94 -20.03
CA TYR A 136 9.86 17.90 -21.14
C TYR A 136 8.42 18.02 -21.71
N GLU A 137 7.47 17.19 -21.28
CA GLU A 137 6.14 17.11 -21.91
C GLU A 137 5.00 17.64 -21.02
N PHE A 138 4.23 18.57 -21.59
CA PHE A 138 2.82 18.92 -21.35
C PHE A 138 2.24 19.19 -19.94
N GLU A 139 2.73 18.61 -18.84
CA GLU A 139 2.11 18.73 -17.51
C GLU A 139 3.00 19.32 -16.40
N GLN A 140 4.03 20.09 -16.76
CA GLN A 140 4.50 21.20 -15.90
C GLN A 140 3.45 22.34 -15.93
N TYR A 141 2.25 22.06 -15.41
CA TYR A 141 1.02 22.87 -15.37
C TYR A 141 1.00 24.10 -16.31
N GLU A 142 0.14 24.04 -17.33
CA GLU A 142 -0.24 25.17 -18.20
C GLU A 142 -0.56 26.48 -17.44
N PHE A 143 -0.99 26.37 -16.17
CA PHE A 143 -1.35 27.49 -15.30
C PHE A 143 -0.47 27.67 -14.03
N SER A 144 0.57 26.85 -13.79
CA SER A 144 1.47 27.04 -12.63
C SER A 144 2.87 26.44 -12.82
N GLN A 145 3.78 27.26 -13.37
CA GLN A 145 5.15 26.97 -13.84
C GLN A 145 6.15 26.32 -12.85
N ASN A 146 5.73 25.93 -11.64
CA ASN A 146 6.61 25.56 -10.52
C ASN A 146 6.39 24.14 -9.95
N LEU A 147 5.50 23.32 -10.52
CA LEU A 147 5.19 21.98 -10.00
C LEU A 147 5.42 20.87 -11.04
N ASP A 148 6.54 20.17 -10.89
CA ASP A 148 6.90 18.97 -11.65
C ASP A 148 6.18 17.75 -11.07
N ILE A 149 5.12 17.29 -11.75
CA ILE A 149 4.36 16.11 -11.33
C ILE A 149 5.10 14.79 -11.61
N GLY A 150 6.01 14.79 -12.59
CA GLY A 150 6.82 13.64 -13.00
C GLY A 150 7.91 13.29 -12.00
N ALA A 151 8.43 14.28 -11.27
CA ALA A 151 9.49 14.11 -10.27
C ALA A 151 9.16 13.03 -9.22
N GLY A 152 7.87 12.84 -8.89
CA GLY A 152 7.42 11.78 -7.98
C GLY A 152 7.60 10.37 -8.57
N VAL A 153 7.35 10.18 -9.86
CA VAL A 153 7.60 8.91 -10.58
C VAL A 153 9.11 8.70 -10.72
N ARG A 154 9.82 9.70 -11.24
CA ARG A 154 11.28 9.64 -11.47
C ARG A 154 12.07 9.31 -10.20
N LYS A 155 11.70 9.92 -9.06
CA LYS A 155 12.34 9.65 -7.75
C LYS A 155 12.22 8.19 -7.32
N ILE A 156 11.03 7.60 -7.39
CA ILE A 156 10.84 6.20 -6.95
C ILE A 156 11.50 5.24 -7.94
N ALA A 157 11.45 5.52 -9.25
CA ALA A 157 12.19 4.74 -10.25
C ALA A 157 13.71 4.77 -9.99
N ALA A 158 14.28 5.93 -9.65
CA ALA A 158 15.69 6.06 -9.28
C ALA A 158 16.02 5.27 -8.00
N GLU A 159 15.18 5.33 -6.96
CA GLU A 159 15.34 4.53 -5.75
C GLU A 159 15.27 3.01 -6.02
N ILE A 160 14.42 2.57 -6.95
CA ILE A 160 14.37 1.17 -7.40
C ILE A 160 15.65 0.80 -8.13
N ASN A 161 16.18 1.65 -9.02
CA ASN A 161 17.44 1.38 -9.72
C ASN A 161 18.60 1.22 -8.74
N THR A 162 18.77 2.14 -7.79
CA THR A 162 19.77 2.02 -6.71
C THR A 162 19.59 0.74 -5.87
N LEU A 163 18.35 0.32 -5.63
CA LEU A 163 18.05 -0.93 -4.92
C LEU A 163 18.37 -2.19 -5.74
N LEU A 164 18.34 -2.12 -7.08
CA LEU A 164 18.69 -3.22 -7.97
C LEU A 164 20.19 -3.30 -8.26
N GLU A 165 20.91 -2.18 -8.18
CA GLU A 165 22.37 -2.06 -8.33
C GLU A 165 23.14 -2.67 -7.14
N ASP A 166 22.72 -2.42 -5.90
CA ASP A 166 23.37 -2.97 -4.69
C ASP A 166 22.69 -4.25 -4.20
N GLU A 167 23.13 -5.39 -4.75
CA GLU A 167 22.61 -6.72 -4.38
C GLU A 167 22.76 -7.03 -2.88
N ASP A 168 23.89 -6.63 -2.28
CA ASP A 168 24.18 -6.92 -0.87
C ASP A 168 23.31 -6.07 0.05
N ALA A 169 23.10 -4.78 -0.24
CA ALA A 169 22.18 -3.94 0.51
C ALA A 169 20.73 -4.44 0.39
N LEU A 170 20.29 -4.85 -0.81
CA LEU A 170 18.97 -5.44 -1.04
C LEU A 170 18.79 -6.76 -0.27
N LEU A 171 19.76 -7.67 -0.33
CA LEU A 171 19.73 -8.93 0.41
C LEU A 171 19.68 -8.68 1.92
N ASN A 172 20.46 -7.71 2.42
CA ASN A 172 20.41 -7.27 3.81
C ASN A 172 19.05 -6.62 4.18
N ALA A 173 18.42 -5.87 3.28
CA ALA A 173 17.10 -5.28 3.49
C ALA A 173 16.01 -6.37 3.59
N ARG A 174 16.01 -7.34 2.66
CA ARG A 174 15.10 -8.50 2.65
C ARG A 174 15.24 -9.32 3.94
N GLN A 175 16.47 -9.56 4.42
CA GLN A 175 16.69 -10.22 5.71
C GLN A 175 16.18 -9.42 6.92
N LYS A 176 16.36 -8.10 6.93
CA LYS A 176 15.86 -7.22 8.02
C LYS A 176 14.34 -7.23 8.06
N ALA A 177 13.69 -7.14 6.90
CA ALA A 177 12.24 -7.24 6.77
C ALA A 177 11.71 -8.59 7.28
N GLN A 178 12.30 -9.71 6.86
CA GLN A 178 11.91 -11.05 7.32
C GLN A 178 12.02 -11.21 8.85
N LYS A 179 13.09 -10.65 9.47
CA LYS A 179 13.26 -10.64 10.93
C LYS A 179 12.21 -9.79 11.63
N LEU A 180 11.85 -8.63 11.08
CA LEU A 180 10.77 -7.78 11.61
C LEU A 180 9.41 -8.51 11.56
N HIS A 181 9.09 -9.17 10.45
CA HIS A 181 7.87 -9.97 10.31
C HIS A 181 7.82 -11.13 11.33
N GLN A 182 8.96 -11.71 11.68
CA GLN A 182 9.06 -12.75 12.72
C GLN A 182 8.87 -12.20 14.14
N ASP A 183 9.39 -11.01 14.45
CA ASP A 183 9.26 -10.35 15.76
C ASP A 183 7.84 -9.79 15.99
N LEU A 184 7.22 -9.18 14.98
CA LEU A 184 5.81 -8.77 15.04
C LEU A 184 4.88 -9.99 15.16
N SER A 185 5.25 -11.12 14.56
CA SER A 185 4.56 -12.40 14.70
C SER A 185 4.65 -12.97 16.12
N SER A 186 5.82 -12.97 16.75
CA SER A 186 6.00 -13.55 18.10
C SER A 186 5.32 -12.72 19.19
N ARG A 187 5.18 -11.41 18.97
CA ARG A 187 4.47 -10.47 19.87
C ARG A 187 2.94 -10.45 19.69
N GLY A 188 2.39 -11.23 18.75
CA GLY A 188 0.96 -11.24 18.46
C GLY A 188 0.44 -9.99 17.74
N LEU A 189 1.30 -9.04 17.38
CA LEU A 189 0.95 -7.79 16.68
C LEU A 189 0.73 -8.00 15.17
N ARG A 190 0.28 -9.20 14.78
CA ARG A 190 0.27 -9.70 13.40
C ARG A 190 -0.90 -9.21 12.55
N SER A 191 -1.77 -8.35 13.08
CA SER A 191 -3.03 -7.90 12.45
C SER A 191 -2.86 -7.12 11.13
N ALA A 192 -1.63 -6.81 10.72
CA ALA A 192 -1.30 -6.19 9.45
C ALA A 192 -0.59 -7.13 8.44
N TYR A 193 -0.30 -8.38 8.80
CA TYR A 193 0.53 -9.30 8.01
C TYR A 193 -0.07 -10.72 7.94
N PRO A 194 -0.76 -11.09 6.85
CA PRO A 194 -1.28 -12.45 6.70
C PRO A 194 -0.15 -13.48 6.68
N ALA A 195 -0.49 -14.73 6.98
CA ALA A 195 0.43 -15.87 6.94
C ALA A 195 -0.15 -16.94 5.99
N PRO A 196 0.70 -17.72 5.29
CA PRO A 196 0.22 -18.87 4.53
C PRO A 196 -0.43 -19.87 5.49
N SER A 197 -1.65 -20.32 5.14
CA SER A 197 -2.57 -21.01 6.04
C SER A 197 -2.06 -22.37 6.54
N PRO A 198 -1.89 -22.58 7.86
CA PRO A 198 -1.81 -23.91 8.44
C PRO A 198 -3.22 -24.50 8.58
N THR A 199 -3.40 -25.74 8.15
CA THR A 199 -4.72 -26.39 8.09
C THR A 199 -5.30 -26.70 9.48
N ARG A 200 -6.45 -26.06 9.81
CA ARG A 200 -7.50 -26.55 10.73
C ARG A 200 -7.05 -27.02 12.13
N ALA A 201 -7.06 -26.12 13.10
CA ALA A 201 -7.23 -26.46 14.52
C ALA A 201 -7.92 -25.34 15.31
N GLY A 202 -8.89 -25.69 16.18
CA GLY A 202 -9.43 -24.81 17.23
C GLY A 202 -10.42 -23.72 16.78
N MET A 203 -11.72 -24.07 16.68
CA MET A 203 -12.77 -23.05 16.85
C MET A 203 -12.91 -22.75 18.35
N SER A 204 -12.58 -21.53 18.76
CA SER A 204 -12.97 -21.03 20.09
C SER A 204 -14.31 -20.33 19.99
N PHE A 205 -15.27 -20.71 20.83
CA PHE A 205 -16.51 -19.96 21.00
C PHE A 205 -16.18 -18.56 21.55
N HIS A 206 -16.89 -17.54 21.05
CA HIS A 206 -16.95 -16.24 21.67
C HIS A 206 -18.08 -16.26 22.72
N ASP A 207 -17.75 -15.96 23.97
CA ASP A 207 -18.74 -15.69 25.02
C ASP A 207 -18.95 -14.17 25.08
N GLU A 208 -20.16 -13.72 24.73
CA GLU A 208 -20.51 -12.30 24.61
C GLU A 208 -20.85 -11.65 25.98
N SER A 209 -20.62 -12.38 27.08
CA SER A 209 -20.99 -11.97 28.45
C SER A 209 -19.94 -11.11 29.17
N ARG A 210 -18.77 -10.83 28.56
CA ARG A 210 -17.60 -10.26 29.26
C ARG A 210 -17.22 -8.85 28.78
N PRO A 211 -17.26 -7.81 29.64
CA PRO A 211 -16.81 -6.47 29.28
C PRO A 211 -15.27 -6.41 29.12
N PRO A 212 -14.73 -5.45 28.33
CA PRO A 212 -13.30 -5.33 28.09
C PRO A 212 -12.54 -4.99 29.38
N ALA A 213 -11.49 -5.75 29.65
CA ALA A 213 -10.64 -5.55 30.83
C ALA A 213 -9.67 -4.37 30.61
N TYR A 214 -10.01 -3.20 31.14
CA TYR A 214 -9.08 -2.07 31.22
C TYR A 214 -7.89 -2.45 32.11
N THR A 215 -6.69 -2.57 31.52
CA THR A 215 -5.46 -2.95 32.23
C THR A 215 -4.84 -1.76 32.99
N SER A 216 -5.54 -1.25 33.99
CA SER A 216 -5.08 -0.16 34.85
C SER A 216 -4.61 -0.68 36.21
N THR A 217 -3.35 -1.11 36.33
CA THR A 217 -2.73 -1.36 37.64
C THR A 217 -1.22 -1.14 37.62
N SER A 218 -0.79 0.10 37.85
CA SER A 218 0.59 0.44 38.19
C SER A 218 0.99 -0.23 39.51
N ARG A 219 2.01 -1.09 39.52
CA ARG A 219 2.49 -1.74 40.75
C ARG A 219 3.61 -0.90 41.39
N PHE A 220 3.23 -0.08 42.36
CA PHE A 220 4.15 0.77 43.14
C PHE A 220 5.20 -0.03 43.93
N GLY A 221 6.36 0.59 44.21
CA GLY A 221 7.26 0.04 45.22
C GLY A 221 8.72 0.49 45.32
N SER A 222 9.07 1.79 45.23
CA SER A 222 9.95 2.45 46.23
C SER A 222 10.49 3.85 45.82
N ARG A 223 10.01 4.85 46.59
CA ARG A 223 10.84 5.81 47.36
C ARG A 223 11.37 7.10 46.68
N ASP A 224 11.34 8.15 47.51
CA ASP A 224 11.82 9.54 47.38
C ASP A 224 11.08 10.43 46.34
N ASP A 225 10.15 11.24 46.87
CA ASP A 225 9.54 12.41 46.22
C ASP A 225 10.56 13.57 46.10
N GLU A 226 10.45 14.39 45.04
CA GLU A 226 10.50 15.86 45.16
C GLU A 226 9.82 16.54 43.95
N ASP A 227 9.19 17.67 44.23
CA ASP A 227 8.23 18.44 43.42
C ASP A 227 8.57 18.70 41.92
N ILE A 228 7.70 18.23 41.01
CA ILE A 228 7.67 18.59 39.57
C ILE A 228 6.40 19.41 39.19
N ALA A 229 5.41 19.54 40.08
CA ALA A 229 4.13 20.17 39.77
C ALA A 229 4.24 21.70 39.56
N SER A 230 5.28 22.32 40.12
CA SER A 230 5.45 23.78 40.22
C SER A 230 5.97 24.50 38.95
N ARG A 231 5.66 24.01 37.73
CA ARG A 231 6.16 24.61 36.45
C ARG A 231 5.13 24.79 35.32
N ILE A 232 3.85 24.97 35.64
CA ILE A 232 2.87 25.46 34.64
C ILE A 232 2.94 26.98 34.58
N ILE A 233 3.69 27.53 33.62
CA ILE A 233 3.76 28.97 33.36
C ILE A 233 2.60 29.37 32.44
N THR A 234 1.55 29.97 33.00
CA THR A 234 0.50 30.67 32.25
C THR A 234 0.80 32.16 32.17
N HIS A 235 0.79 32.72 30.96
CA HIS A 235 0.98 34.17 30.75
C HIS A 235 -0.25 34.96 31.26
N PRO A 236 -0.07 36.13 31.88
CA PRO A 236 -1.18 36.99 32.32
C PRO A 236 -1.83 37.74 31.15
N PRO A 237 -3.07 38.24 31.30
CA PRO A 237 -3.70 39.13 30.32
C PRO A 237 -3.03 40.51 30.30
N SER A 238 -3.09 41.18 29.14
CA SER A 238 -2.79 42.61 29.03
C SER A 238 -4.09 43.41 29.09
N ASP A 239 -4.28 44.15 30.20
CA ASP A 239 -5.31 45.17 30.30
C ASP A 239 -4.90 46.44 29.54
N SER A 240 -5.88 47.09 28.90
CA SER A 240 -5.88 48.54 28.62
C SER A 240 -6.09 49.29 29.96
N ASP A 241 -5.63 50.53 30.16
CA ASP A 241 -5.78 51.69 29.27
C ASP A 241 -5.00 52.93 29.79
N HIS A 242 -4.78 53.95 28.94
CA HIS A 242 -4.39 55.37 29.24
C HIS A 242 -3.11 55.65 30.11
N SER A 243 -2.29 56.70 29.96
CA SER A 243 -1.96 57.75 28.94
C SER A 243 -0.50 58.23 29.28
N ASP A 244 0.11 59.41 29.01
CA ASP A 244 -0.15 60.75 28.42
C ASP A 244 1.19 61.24 27.76
N GLU A 245 1.21 61.90 26.61
CA GLU A 245 1.45 63.36 26.35
C GLU A 245 2.90 63.92 26.54
N GLU A 246 3.26 64.91 25.70
CA GLU A 246 4.60 65.54 25.48
C GLU A 246 5.72 64.60 24.94
N ARG A 247 6.60 65.00 24.00
CA ARG A 247 6.88 66.34 23.44
C ARG A 247 7.45 66.31 22.02
#